data_AF-A0A7S2Y2W7-F1
#
_entry.id   AF-A0A7S2Y2W7-F1
#
_cell.length_a   1.000
_cell.length_b   1.000
_cell.length_c   1.000
_cell.angle_alpha   90.00
_cell.angle_beta   90.00
_cell.angle_gamma   90.00
#
_symmetry.space_group_name_H-M   'P 1'
#
loop_
_entity.id
_entity.type
_entity.pdbx_description
1 polymer ?
#
loop_
_entity_poly.entity_id
_entity_poly.type
_entity_poly.pdbx_seq_one_letter_code
_entity_poly.pdbx_strand_id
1 'polypeptide(L)'
;KSLFKSLMTVLLLNGVEAFSPISRLEQVLLSSIPPYDKDARTTSLWATPRGDSGGLFGRNSASKVRGGGGGFGSKKQPTTPQKKSSNDSAEAFGASTTLLEIDAVQLKVGPLRFLLQLFLSGDVMNRPTPKSWFIAQRGVDEVKGNTDKQSIEVYYQDGSGMVSIELEPTKITVNRVGVQPSLVYQLQESVLLHSVLDELTKVAFEQPEDSGDGPATPIDPSQRLLQLQNNNAIEEQRKKLPARAEPSA
;
A
#
# COMPACT_ATOMS: atom_id res chain seq x y z
N LYS A 1 -9.95 -7.68 17.47
CA LYS A 1 -8.94 -8.51 18.17
C LYS A 1 -9.46 -9.90 18.56
N SER A 2 -10.62 -10.04 19.22
CA SER A 2 -11.19 -11.37 19.59
C SER A 2 -11.64 -12.23 18.38
N LEU A 3 -12.36 -11.62 17.43
CA LEU A 3 -12.83 -12.33 16.22
C LEU A 3 -11.71 -12.82 15.29
N PHE A 4 -10.57 -12.13 15.28
CA PHE A 4 -9.42 -12.49 14.44
C PHE A 4 -8.70 -13.74 14.96
N LYS A 5 -8.60 -13.89 16.28
CA LYS A 5 -8.04 -15.10 16.90
C LYS A 5 -8.91 -16.33 16.60
N SER A 6 -10.23 -16.19 16.69
CA SER A 6 -11.14 -17.32 16.41
C SER A 6 -11.10 -17.77 14.95
N LEU A 7 -10.88 -16.86 13.99
CA LEU A 7 -10.79 -17.21 12.57
C LEU A 7 -9.46 -17.92 12.23
N MET A 8 -8.35 -17.50 12.86
CA MET A 8 -7.03 -18.11 12.66
C MET A 8 -6.94 -19.54 13.24
N THR A 9 -7.58 -19.80 14.39
CA THR A 9 -7.63 -21.14 14.97
C THR A 9 -8.38 -22.13 14.06
N VAL A 10 -9.46 -21.71 13.38
CA VAL A 10 -10.23 -22.57 12.48
C VAL A 10 -9.47 -22.89 11.19
N LEU A 11 -8.63 -21.97 10.71
CA LEU A 11 -7.81 -22.18 9.50
C LEU A 11 -6.58 -23.05 9.74
N LEU A 12 -6.04 -23.10 10.97
CA LEU A 12 -4.86 -23.89 11.31
C LEU A 12 -5.19 -25.34 11.72
N LEU A 13 -6.41 -25.61 12.21
CA LEU A 13 -6.84 -26.94 12.65
C LEU A 13 -7.41 -27.84 11.55
N ASN A 14 -7.83 -27.27 10.42
CA ASN A 14 -8.35 -28.06 9.29
C ASN A 14 -7.24 -28.27 8.26
N GLY A 15 -6.54 -29.39 8.46
CA GLY A 15 -5.52 -29.90 7.55
C GLY A 15 -5.98 -29.94 6.09
N VAL A 16 -5.01 -29.64 5.24
CA VAL A 16 -5.05 -29.63 3.78
C VAL A 16 -5.41 -31.02 3.26
N GLU A 17 -6.68 -31.36 3.11
CA GLU A 17 -7.17 -32.30 2.08
C GLU A 17 -8.63 -31.96 1.71
N ALA A 18 -8.88 -31.82 0.41
CA ALA A 18 -10.18 -31.61 -0.25
C ALA A 18 -10.80 -30.19 -0.22
N PHE A 19 -10.24 -29.29 -1.03
CA PHE A 19 -11.03 -28.21 -1.65
C PHE A 19 -11.32 -28.53 -3.11
N SER A 20 -12.53 -29.02 -3.37
CA SER A 20 -13.24 -28.87 -4.64
C SER A 20 -14.31 -27.76 -4.48
N PRO A 21 -14.88 -27.22 -5.56
CA PRO A 21 -14.86 -25.79 -5.80
C PRO A 21 -15.96 -25.00 -5.06
N ILE A 22 -15.55 -23.94 -4.36
CA ILE A 22 -16.41 -22.82 -3.94
C ILE A 22 -16.75 -21.99 -5.19
N SER A 23 -17.58 -22.54 -6.09
CA SER A 23 -18.10 -21.81 -7.26
C SER A 23 -19.59 -21.50 -7.13
N ARG A 24 -20.21 -21.73 -5.97
CA ARG A 24 -21.68 -21.64 -5.82
C ARG A 24 -22.20 -20.58 -4.85
N LEU A 25 -21.33 -19.86 -4.15
CA LEU A 25 -21.76 -18.78 -3.24
C LEU A 25 -21.47 -17.36 -3.77
N GLU A 26 -20.71 -17.21 -4.85
CA GLU A 26 -20.56 -15.90 -5.51
C GLU A 26 -21.79 -15.49 -6.34
N GLN A 27 -22.63 -16.44 -6.78
CA GLN A 27 -23.78 -16.09 -7.63
C GLN A 27 -24.96 -15.43 -6.88
N VAL A 28 -24.98 -15.40 -5.55
CA VAL A 28 -26.11 -14.84 -4.78
C VAL A 28 -25.81 -13.44 -4.21
N LEU A 29 -24.53 -13.06 -4.06
CA LEU A 29 -24.16 -11.74 -3.52
C LEU A 29 -23.83 -10.68 -4.60
N LEU A 30 -23.63 -11.09 -5.86
CA LEU A 30 -23.31 -10.18 -6.97
C LEU A 30 -24.55 -9.61 -7.70
N SER A 31 -25.76 -10.08 -7.41
CA SER A 31 -26.99 -9.58 -8.05
C SER A 31 -27.55 -8.29 -7.43
N SER A 32 -26.94 -7.79 -6.34
CA SER A 32 -27.39 -6.58 -5.64
C SER A 32 -26.48 -5.36 -5.85
N ILE A 33 -25.58 -5.41 -6.83
CA ILE A 33 -24.76 -4.25 -7.21
C ILE A 33 -25.37 -3.67 -8.49
N PRO A 34 -25.90 -2.43 -8.47
CA PRO A 34 -26.37 -1.78 -9.69
C PRO A 34 -25.21 -1.63 -10.69
N PRO A 35 -25.44 -1.81 -11.99
CA PRO A 35 -24.39 -1.69 -12.99
C PRO A 35 -23.75 -0.29 -12.92
N TYR A 36 -22.42 -0.27 -12.85
CA TYR A 36 -21.63 0.95 -12.93
C TYR A 36 -21.67 1.48 -14.37
N ASP A 37 -22.44 2.55 -14.57
CA ASP A 37 -22.59 3.24 -15.85
C ASP A 37 -21.31 4.04 -16.16
N LYS A 38 -20.52 3.53 -17.12
CA LYS A 38 -19.27 4.17 -17.58
C LYS A 38 -19.52 5.36 -18.51
N ASP A 39 -20.75 5.57 -18.96
CA ASP A 39 -21.14 6.63 -19.89
C ASP A 39 -21.87 7.79 -19.21
N ALA A 40 -21.86 7.87 -17.88
CA ALA A 40 -22.33 9.02 -17.12
C ALA A 40 -21.39 10.23 -17.32
N ARG A 41 -21.49 10.80 -18.53
CA ARG A 41 -20.96 12.09 -18.94
C ARG A 41 -21.44 13.14 -17.94
N THR A 42 -20.47 13.69 -17.21
CA THR A 42 -20.36 15.12 -16.86
C THR A 42 -21.64 15.93 -17.07
N THR A 43 -22.57 15.86 -16.12
CA THR A 43 -23.59 16.90 -15.94
C THR A 43 -23.65 17.24 -14.46
N SER A 44 -22.98 18.35 -14.14
CA SER A 44 -23.17 19.25 -13.00
C SER A 44 -24.28 18.87 -12.00
N LEU A 45 -23.89 18.24 -10.89
CA LEU A 45 -24.75 18.01 -9.73
C LEU A 45 -24.20 18.70 -8.47
N TRP A 46 -23.78 19.95 -8.66
CA TRP A 46 -23.39 20.88 -7.62
C TRP A 46 -24.45 21.99 -7.64
N ALA A 47 -25.72 21.59 -7.53
CA ALA A 47 -26.80 22.53 -7.29
C ALA A 47 -26.67 23.00 -5.84
N THR A 48 -25.97 24.11 -5.65
CA THR A 48 -26.01 24.86 -4.40
C THR A 48 -27.46 25.31 -4.15
N PRO A 49 -28.02 25.12 -2.96
CA PRO A 49 -29.34 25.64 -2.63
C PRO A 49 -29.33 27.17 -2.73
N ARG A 50 -30.25 27.70 -3.55
CA ARG A 50 -30.60 29.11 -3.66
C ARG A 50 -31.25 29.54 -2.33
N GLY A 51 -30.41 29.97 -1.38
CA GLY A 51 -30.83 30.71 -0.20
C GLY A 51 -30.96 32.19 -0.57
N ASP A 52 -32.19 32.58 -0.90
CA ASP A 52 -32.60 33.98 -1.00
C ASP A 52 -32.87 34.49 0.42
N SER A 53 -32.04 35.41 0.91
CA SER A 53 -32.41 36.39 1.95
C SER A 53 -31.28 37.38 2.19
N GLY A 54 -31.50 38.60 1.70
CA GLY A 54 -31.22 39.85 2.41
C GLY A 54 -29.80 40.06 2.98
N GLY A 55 -28.92 40.62 2.16
CA GLY A 55 -27.63 41.16 2.61
C GLY A 55 -27.26 42.42 1.83
N LEU A 56 -27.97 43.52 2.10
CA LEU A 56 -27.47 44.88 1.86
C LEU A 56 -26.16 45.08 2.64
N PHE A 57 -25.35 46.06 2.22
CA PHE A 57 -24.01 46.45 2.73
C PHE A 57 -22.89 45.55 2.20
N GLY A 58 -21.83 46.03 1.55
CA GLY A 58 -21.40 47.39 1.28
C GLY A 58 -19.99 47.33 0.69
N ARG A 59 -19.79 48.10 -0.37
CA ARG A 59 -18.55 48.75 -0.81
C ARG A 59 -17.26 48.43 -0.02
N ASN A 60 -16.25 48.00 -0.77
CA ASN A 60 -14.88 48.55 -0.85
C ASN A 60 -13.97 47.42 -1.41
N SER A 61 -12.96 47.62 -2.23
CA SER A 61 -12.42 48.74 -2.99
C SER A 61 -11.30 48.13 -3.83
N ALA A 62 -11.25 48.50 -5.10
CA ALA A 62 -10.18 48.13 -6.02
C ALA A 62 -8.81 48.57 -5.49
N SER A 63 -7.85 47.66 -5.45
CA SER A 63 -6.43 48.03 -5.47
C SER A 63 -5.73 47.30 -6.62
N LYS A 64 -5.49 48.12 -7.64
CA LYS A 64 -4.73 47.87 -8.85
C LYS A 64 -3.26 47.98 -8.48
N VAL A 65 -2.53 46.87 -8.36
CA VAL A 65 -1.06 46.89 -8.30
C VAL A 65 -0.51 46.58 -9.68
N ARG A 66 0.21 47.57 -10.19
CA ARG A 66 0.70 47.72 -11.56
C ARG A 66 2.23 47.68 -11.47
N GLY A 67 2.84 46.75 -12.21
CA GLY A 67 4.07 46.96 -12.99
C GLY A 67 5.42 47.15 -12.28
N GLY A 68 6.44 46.51 -12.88
CA GLY A 68 7.87 46.72 -12.65
C GLY A 68 8.54 45.41 -12.22
N GLY A 69 9.54 44.85 -12.88
CA GLY A 69 10.47 45.34 -13.89
C GLY A 69 11.86 44.75 -13.58
N GLY A 70 12.59 44.29 -14.60
CA GLY A 70 14.00 43.83 -14.50
C GLY A 70 14.11 42.37 -14.05
N GLY A 71 14.91 41.51 -14.67
CA GLY A 71 16.19 41.72 -15.35
C GLY A 71 17.20 40.74 -14.74
N PHE A 72 18.18 40.31 -15.53
CA PHE A 72 19.34 39.47 -15.17
C PHE A 72 19.20 37.93 -15.19
N GLY A 73 20.00 37.33 -16.09
CA GLY A 73 20.94 36.31 -15.62
C GLY A 73 20.96 34.95 -16.33
N SER A 74 21.13 34.91 -17.65
CA SER A 74 21.51 33.69 -18.37
C SER A 74 22.91 33.23 -17.94
N LYS A 75 23.02 32.31 -16.97
CA LYS A 75 24.24 31.55 -16.69
C LYS A 75 24.14 30.17 -17.36
N LYS A 76 24.92 29.99 -18.42
CA LYS A 76 25.26 28.69 -19.03
C LYS A 76 25.95 27.82 -17.98
N GLN A 77 25.44 26.62 -17.71
CA GLN A 77 26.17 25.58 -17.01
C GLN A 77 26.80 24.60 -18.03
N PRO A 78 28.00 24.06 -17.73
CA PRO A 78 28.70 23.10 -18.58
C PRO A 78 28.05 21.71 -18.50
N THR A 79 27.91 21.08 -19.66
CA THR A 79 27.38 19.74 -19.87
C THR A 79 28.41 18.68 -19.48
N THR A 80 28.15 17.93 -18.43
CA THR A 80 28.86 16.68 -18.10
C THR A 80 28.22 15.50 -18.86
N PRO A 81 28.99 14.59 -19.47
CA PRO A 81 28.45 13.52 -20.31
C PRO A 81 27.74 12.45 -19.46
N GLN A 82 26.42 12.34 -19.65
CA GLN A 82 25.61 11.26 -19.09
C GLN A 82 25.84 9.96 -19.87
N LYS A 83 26.29 8.94 -19.13
CA LYS A 83 26.36 7.54 -19.54
C LYS A 83 24.95 7.00 -19.74
N LYS A 84 24.57 6.81 -21.01
CA LYS A 84 23.27 6.32 -21.46
C LYS A 84 23.17 4.81 -21.19
N SER A 85 22.58 4.41 -20.07
CA SER A 85 22.10 3.05 -19.85
C SER A 85 20.69 2.95 -20.44
N SER A 86 20.60 2.43 -21.66
CA SER A 86 19.35 2.19 -22.37
C SER A 86 18.53 1.09 -21.68
N ASN A 87 17.41 1.48 -21.08
CA ASN A 87 16.28 0.59 -20.79
C ASN A 87 14.96 1.35 -21.05
N ASP A 88 14.92 2.09 -22.17
CA ASP A 88 13.79 2.92 -22.59
C ASP A 88 12.80 2.09 -23.41
N SER A 89 11.89 1.38 -22.73
CA SER A 89 10.65 0.82 -23.33
C SER A 89 9.61 0.49 -22.24
N ALA A 90 9.42 1.37 -21.26
CA ALA A 90 8.32 1.31 -20.29
C ALA A 90 7.93 2.72 -19.83
N GLU A 91 7.67 3.61 -20.79
CA GLU A 91 7.22 4.98 -20.51
C GLU A 91 5.72 5.03 -20.19
N ALA A 92 5.38 5.88 -19.21
CA ALA A 92 4.05 6.37 -18.79
C ALA A 92 3.37 5.72 -17.57
N PHE A 93 3.96 4.74 -16.89
CA PHE A 93 3.60 4.43 -15.50
C PHE A 93 4.64 5.09 -14.59
N GLY A 94 4.20 5.96 -13.67
CA GLY A 94 5.06 6.85 -12.89
C GLY A 94 6.28 6.16 -12.28
N ALA A 95 7.38 6.89 -12.14
CA ALA A 95 8.64 6.37 -11.59
C ALA A 95 8.38 5.53 -10.33
N SER A 96 8.83 4.28 -10.36
CA SER A 96 8.78 3.40 -9.20
C SER A 96 10.07 3.55 -8.39
N THR A 97 9.92 3.73 -7.08
CA THR A 97 11.06 3.80 -6.15
C THR A 97 10.95 2.64 -5.18
N THR A 98 11.93 1.76 -5.15
CA THR A 98 11.99 0.68 -4.16
C THR A 98 12.29 1.27 -2.79
N LEU A 99 11.37 1.05 -1.84
CA LEU A 99 11.49 1.55 -0.47
C LEU A 99 12.11 0.51 0.45
N LEU A 100 11.73 -0.76 0.28
CA LEU A 100 12.15 -1.87 1.14
C LEU A 100 12.38 -3.12 0.29
N GLU A 101 13.41 -3.87 0.66
CA GLU A 101 13.73 -5.17 0.10
C GLU A 101 14.19 -6.09 1.24
N ILE A 102 13.50 -7.21 1.41
CA ILE A 102 13.75 -8.20 2.47
C ILE A 102 13.94 -9.57 1.82
N ASP A 103 15.11 -10.15 2.00
CA ASP A 103 15.43 -11.50 1.54
C ASP A 103 14.89 -12.56 2.52
N ALA A 104 14.26 -13.58 1.95
CA ALA A 104 13.65 -14.69 2.66
C ALA A 104 14.21 -16.03 2.17
N VAL A 105 14.39 -16.98 3.09
CA VAL A 105 14.76 -18.37 2.77
C VAL A 105 13.54 -19.11 2.22
N GLN A 106 12.39 -18.89 2.87
CA GLN A 106 11.14 -19.53 2.51
C GLN A 106 9.98 -18.58 2.79
N LEU A 107 9.16 -18.34 1.76
CA LEU A 107 7.95 -17.53 1.84
C LEU A 107 6.73 -18.31 1.37
N LYS A 108 5.73 -18.49 2.24
CA LYS A 108 4.42 -19.03 1.85
C LYS A 108 3.56 -17.88 1.29
N VAL A 109 3.78 -17.55 0.02
CA VAL A 109 3.22 -16.37 -0.67
C VAL A 109 1.70 -16.25 -0.49
N GLY A 110 0.94 -17.32 -0.75
CA GLY A 110 -0.53 -17.31 -0.70
C GLY A 110 -1.08 -16.95 0.69
N PRO A 111 -0.77 -17.74 1.74
CA PRO A 111 -1.21 -17.43 3.10
C PRO A 111 -0.71 -16.07 3.61
N LEU A 112 0.53 -15.68 3.28
CA LEU A 112 1.07 -14.39 3.69
C LEU A 112 0.35 -13.23 3.01
N ARG A 113 0.08 -13.31 1.71
CA ARG A 113 -0.70 -12.32 0.97
C ARG A 113 -2.07 -12.13 1.60
N PHE A 114 -2.75 -13.23 1.88
CA PHE A 114 -4.07 -13.20 2.51
C PHE A 114 -4.03 -12.52 3.89
N LEU A 115 -3.04 -12.89 4.72
CA LEU A 115 -2.84 -12.26 6.03
C LEU A 115 -2.59 -10.74 5.90
N LEU A 116 -1.73 -10.34 4.96
CA LEU A 116 -1.45 -8.92 4.72
C LEU A 116 -2.68 -8.18 4.19
N GLN A 117 -3.46 -8.77 3.29
CA GLN A 117 -4.72 -8.17 2.83
C GLN A 117 -5.71 -7.96 3.98
N LEU A 118 -5.85 -8.95 4.87
CA LEU A 118 -6.68 -8.82 6.07
C LEU A 118 -6.17 -7.70 6.99
N PHE A 119 -4.86 -7.67 7.25
CA PHE A 119 -4.23 -6.65 8.07
C PHE A 119 -4.45 -5.23 7.51
N LEU A 120 -4.19 -5.04 6.22
CA LEU A 120 -4.35 -3.77 5.53
C LEU A 120 -5.84 -3.34 5.48
N SER A 121 -6.77 -4.28 5.31
CA SER A 121 -8.20 -3.97 5.33
C SER A 121 -8.71 -3.60 6.73
N GLY A 122 -8.09 -4.12 7.79
CA GLY A 122 -8.52 -3.90 9.16
C GLY A 122 -7.92 -2.65 9.80
N ASP A 123 -6.60 -2.68 10.05
CA ASP A 123 -5.92 -1.67 10.85
C ASP A 123 -5.62 -0.39 10.06
N VAL A 124 -5.24 -0.54 8.77
CA VAL A 124 -4.79 0.59 7.93
C VAL A 124 -5.96 1.44 7.42
N MET A 125 -7.14 0.87 7.19
CA MET A 125 -8.30 1.65 6.73
C MET A 125 -8.81 2.66 7.77
N ASN A 126 -8.46 2.47 9.05
CA ASN A 126 -9.04 3.23 10.16
C ASN A 126 -8.04 4.11 10.91
N ARG A 127 -6.75 4.13 10.52
CA ARG A 127 -5.70 4.86 11.24
C ARG A 127 -4.68 5.51 10.30
N PRO A 128 -4.26 6.75 10.59
CA PRO A 128 -4.79 7.71 11.56
C PRO A 128 -6.08 8.39 11.08
N THR A 129 -6.29 8.47 9.77
CA THR A 129 -7.48 9.04 9.15
C THR A 129 -8.31 7.93 8.49
N PRO A 130 -9.60 7.83 8.81
CA PRO A 130 -10.45 6.79 8.23
C PRO A 130 -10.57 6.97 6.71
N LYS A 131 -10.63 5.86 5.98
CA LYS A 131 -10.80 5.82 4.51
C LYS A 131 -9.67 6.46 3.70
N SER A 132 -8.49 6.63 4.30
CA SER A 132 -7.35 7.23 3.60
C SER A 132 -6.65 6.30 2.63
N TRP A 133 -6.86 4.99 2.75
CA TRP A 133 -6.24 3.96 1.94
C TRP A 133 -7.28 3.07 1.27
N PHE A 134 -7.04 2.74 0.01
CA PHE A 134 -7.84 1.85 -0.80
C PHE A 134 -6.97 0.70 -1.30
N ILE A 135 -7.41 -0.53 -1.06
CA ILE A 135 -6.71 -1.71 -1.56
C ILE A 135 -7.34 -2.05 -2.92
N ALA A 136 -6.53 -2.03 -3.98
CA ALA A 136 -6.97 -2.58 -5.24
C ALA A 136 -6.66 -4.08 -5.24
N GLN A 137 -7.72 -4.88 -5.29
CA GLN A 137 -7.58 -6.28 -5.66
C GLN A 137 -7.41 -6.34 -7.17
N ARG A 138 -6.17 -6.17 -7.65
CA ARG A 138 -5.88 -6.52 -9.03
C ARG A 138 -6.05 -8.03 -9.16
N GLY A 139 -6.91 -8.43 -10.09
CA GLY A 139 -7.23 -9.83 -10.35
C GLY A 139 -5.96 -10.64 -10.50
N VAL A 140 -5.97 -11.85 -9.94
CA VAL A 140 -4.87 -12.82 -9.94
C VAL A 140 -4.39 -13.19 -11.36
N ASP A 141 -5.10 -12.73 -12.40
CA ASP A 141 -5.06 -13.31 -13.74
C ASP A 141 -4.31 -12.48 -14.82
N GLU A 142 -3.75 -11.30 -14.51
CA GLU A 142 -3.35 -10.36 -15.57
C GLU A 142 -1.85 -10.08 -15.78
N VAL A 143 -0.94 -10.82 -15.11
CA VAL A 143 0.48 -10.84 -15.53
C VAL A 143 0.81 -12.20 -16.12
N LYS A 144 0.38 -12.36 -17.37
CA LYS A 144 0.46 -13.56 -18.21
C LYS A 144 1.90 -13.92 -18.60
N GLY A 145 2.76 -14.13 -17.61
CA GLY A 145 4.17 -14.44 -17.80
C GLY A 145 4.99 -14.69 -16.53
N ASN A 146 4.44 -14.46 -15.32
CA ASN A 146 5.18 -14.73 -14.08
C ASN A 146 4.23 -15.17 -12.96
N THR A 147 3.87 -16.47 -12.97
CA THR A 147 2.87 -17.09 -12.08
C THR A 147 3.22 -16.96 -10.58
N ASP A 148 4.49 -16.69 -10.26
CA ASP A 148 4.99 -16.74 -8.90
C ASP A 148 4.95 -15.40 -8.16
N LYS A 149 4.67 -14.30 -8.87
CA LYS A 149 4.68 -12.95 -8.29
C LYS A 149 3.27 -12.51 -7.93
N GLN A 150 3.05 -12.25 -6.66
CA GLN A 150 1.79 -11.70 -6.18
C GLN A 150 2.01 -10.30 -5.61
N SER A 151 1.26 -9.32 -6.10
CA SER A 151 1.32 -7.95 -5.59
C SER A 151 0.05 -7.57 -4.82
N ILE A 152 0.22 -6.68 -3.85
CA ILE A 152 -0.85 -5.98 -3.15
C ILE A 152 -0.64 -4.49 -3.42
N GLU A 153 -1.58 -3.88 -4.11
CA GLU A 153 -1.54 -2.46 -4.45
C GLU A 153 -2.43 -1.67 -3.47
N VAL A 154 -1.85 -0.68 -2.81
CA VAL A 154 -2.53 0.19 -1.84
C VAL A 154 -2.44 1.64 -2.32
N TYR A 155 -3.58 2.20 -2.69
CA TYR A 155 -3.73 3.55 -3.19
C TYR A 155 -4.09 4.50 -2.05
N TYR A 156 -3.49 5.67 -2.05
CA TYR A 156 -3.87 6.72 -1.12
C TYR A 156 -5.01 7.56 -1.70
N GLN A 157 -5.89 8.07 -0.83
CA GLN A 157 -7.14 8.73 -1.21
C GLN A 157 -7.00 9.96 -2.10
N ASP A 158 -5.85 10.63 -2.08
CA ASP A 158 -5.60 11.81 -2.90
C ASP A 158 -5.11 11.48 -4.32
N GLY A 159 -4.85 10.19 -4.61
CA GLY A 159 -4.33 9.72 -5.89
C GLY A 159 -2.87 10.13 -6.18
N SER A 160 -2.17 10.74 -5.23
CA SER A 160 -0.79 11.22 -5.40
C SER A 160 0.25 10.11 -5.42
N GLY A 161 -0.07 8.94 -4.86
CA GLY A 161 0.83 7.81 -4.79
C GLY A 161 0.15 6.49 -4.46
N MET A 162 0.87 5.41 -4.73
CA MET A 162 0.50 4.03 -4.44
C MET A 162 1.70 3.30 -3.85
N VAL A 163 1.45 2.44 -2.87
CA VAL A 163 2.41 1.46 -2.37
C VAL A 163 2.09 0.09 -2.99
N SER A 164 3.05 -0.49 -3.69
CA SER A 164 2.98 -1.86 -4.22
C SER A 164 3.83 -2.76 -3.35
N ILE A 165 3.21 -3.75 -2.71
CA ILE A 165 3.89 -4.80 -1.94
C ILE A 165 3.94 -6.04 -2.83
N GLU A 166 5.12 -6.36 -3.32
CA GLU A 166 5.39 -7.52 -4.16
C GLU A 166 5.96 -8.65 -3.31
N LEU A 167 5.32 -9.81 -3.39
CA LEU A 167 5.68 -11.03 -2.69
C LEU A 167 6.20 -12.04 -3.71
N GLU A 168 7.45 -12.46 -3.52
CA GLU A 168 8.13 -13.49 -4.29
C GLU A 168 8.62 -14.58 -3.32
N PRO A 169 8.72 -15.86 -3.71
CA PRO A 169 9.08 -16.95 -2.79
C PRO A 169 10.37 -16.74 -1.98
N THR A 170 11.30 -15.95 -2.52
CA THR A 170 12.62 -15.66 -1.93
C THR A 170 12.78 -14.22 -1.46
N LYS A 171 11.85 -13.31 -1.78
CA LYS A 171 11.99 -11.89 -1.44
C LYS A 171 10.67 -11.16 -1.30
N ILE A 172 10.67 -10.16 -0.44
CA ILE A 172 9.57 -9.21 -0.27
C ILE A 172 10.09 -7.84 -0.69
N THR A 173 9.44 -7.22 -1.68
CA THR A 173 9.80 -5.89 -2.18
C THR A 173 8.63 -4.94 -2.03
N VAL A 174 8.91 -3.74 -1.51
CA VAL A 174 7.91 -2.68 -1.41
C VAL A 174 8.33 -1.50 -2.26
N ASN A 175 7.49 -1.17 -3.24
CA ASN A 175 7.74 -0.13 -4.22
C ASN A 175 6.73 1.01 -4.04
N ARG A 176 7.22 2.25 -4.01
CA ARG A 176 6.41 3.45 -4.20
C ARG A 176 6.19 3.66 -5.68
N VAL A 177 4.96 3.95 -6.09
CA VAL A 177 4.63 4.37 -7.45
C VAL A 177 3.99 5.75 -7.41
N GLY A 178 4.57 6.70 -8.14
CA GLY A 178 4.07 8.07 -8.23
C GLY A 178 5.18 9.06 -8.57
N VAL A 179 4.88 10.06 -9.40
CA VAL A 179 5.88 11.04 -9.86
C VAL A 179 6.23 12.04 -8.75
N GLN A 180 5.23 12.52 -8.03
CA GLN A 180 5.39 13.52 -6.96
C GLN A 180 4.36 13.27 -5.86
N PRO A 181 4.63 12.32 -4.94
CA PRO A 181 3.72 12.03 -3.84
C PRO A 181 3.54 13.26 -2.94
N SER A 182 2.33 13.44 -2.40
CA SER A 182 2.07 14.53 -1.46
C SER A 182 2.87 14.33 -0.16
N LEU A 183 3.20 15.41 0.55
CA LEU A 183 3.86 15.30 1.85
C LEU A 183 3.02 14.47 2.84
N VAL A 184 1.69 14.64 2.78
CA VAL A 184 0.77 13.87 3.61
C VAL A 184 0.85 12.38 3.28
N TYR A 185 0.87 12.02 1.98
CA TYR A 185 1.12 10.65 1.55
C TYR A 185 2.41 10.10 2.13
N GLN A 186 3.53 10.82 2.01
CA GLN A 186 4.84 10.35 2.49
C GLN A 186 4.85 10.09 4.00
N LEU A 187 4.18 10.94 4.77
CA LEU A 187 4.02 10.75 6.22
C LEU A 187 3.17 9.50 6.52
N GLN A 188 2.02 9.35 5.85
CA GLN A 188 1.14 8.20 6.05
C GLN A 188 1.77 6.89 5.58
N GLU A 189 2.51 6.94 4.49
CA GLU A 189 3.28 5.81 3.96
C GLU A 189 4.30 5.33 4.99
N SER A 190 5.01 6.23 5.67
CA SER A 190 5.96 5.81 6.72
C SER A 190 5.27 5.03 7.85
N VAL A 191 4.09 5.47 8.28
CA VAL A 191 3.28 4.79 9.30
C VAL A 191 2.82 3.42 8.81
N LEU A 192 2.36 3.35 7.56
CA LEU A 192 1.96 2.11 6.90
C LEU A 192 3.11 1.10 6.86
N LEU A 193 4.29 1.52 6.39
CA LEU A 193 5.46 0.66 6.24
C LEU A 193 5.95 0.11 7.58
N HIS A 194 5.97 0.95 8.63
CA HIS A 194 6.30 0.47 9.98
C HIS A 194 5.31 -0.57 10.48
N SER A 195 4.02 -0.35 10.24
CA SER A 195 2.96 -1.28 10.64
C SER A 195 3.07 -2.62 9.90
N VAL A 196 3.40 -2.58 8.60
CA VAL A 196 3.67 -3.80 7.81
C VAL A 196 4.92 -4.54 8.32
N LEU A 197 6.00 -3.83 8.64
CA LEU A 197 7.21 -4.44 9.21
C LEU A 197 6.96 -5.06 10.59
N ASP A 198 6.10 -4.46 11.42
CA ASP A 198 5.66 -5.04 12.68
C ASP A 198 4.92 -6.35 12.47
N GLU A 199 3.97 -6.41 11.54
CA GLU A 199 3.27 -7.65 11.22
C GLU A 199 4.19 -8.72 10.63
N LEU A 200 5.13 -8.36 9.76
CA LEU A 200 6.13 -9.31 9.26
C LEU A 200 7.01 -9.85 10.39
N THR A 201 7.34 -9.01 11.39
CA THR A 201 8.09 -9.43 12.58
C THR A 201 7.29 -10.44 13.39
N LYS A 202 5.99 -10.19 13.60
CA LYS A 202 5.09 -11.12 14.30
C LYS A 202 5.00 -12.46 13.57
N VAL A 203 4.76 -12.43 12.27
CA VAL A 203 4.64 -13.65 11.46
C VAL A 203 5.96 -14.45 11.41
N ALA A 204 7.12 -13.79 11.47
CA ALA A 204 8.43 -14.44 11.46
C ALA A 204 8.82 -15.03 12.83
N PHE A 205 8.56 -14.31 13.92
CA PHE A 205 9.16 -14.60 15.23
C PHE A 205 8.14 -14.85 16.36
N GLU A 206 6.94 -14.29 16.30
CA GLU A 206 5.96 -14.43 17.37
C GLU A 206 5.40 -15.85 17.36
N GLN A 207 5.65 -16.57 18.45
CA GLN A 207 4.96 -17.82 18.70
C GLN A 207 3.56 -17.50 19.22
N PRO A 208 2.51 -18.21 18.76
CA PRO A 208 1.22 -18.09 19.38
C PRO A 208 1.40 -18.46 20.85
N GLU A 209 1.15 -17.50 21.75
CA GLU A 209 1.00 -17.83 23.15
C GLU A 209 -0.20 -18.77 23.26
N ASP A 210 0.13 -20.04 23.46
CA ASP A 210 -0.80 -21.15 23.52
C ASP A 210 -1.85 -20.82 24.59
N SER A 211 -3.05 -20.45 24.15
CA SER A 211 -4.14 -20.01 25.04
C SER A 211 -4.84 -21.18 25.74
N GLY A 212 -4.16 -22.33 25.86
CA GLY A 212 -4.56 -23.46 26.70
C GLY A 212 -3.44 -23.74 27.70
N ASP A 213 -3.79 -24.20 28.91
CA ASP A 213 -2.91 -24.48 30.07
C ASP A 213 -1.78 -25.53 29.82
N GLY A 214 -1.35 -25.74 28.58
CA GLY A 214 -0.28 -26.65 28.20
C GLY A 214 1.08 -25.96 28.03
N PRO A 215 2.18 -26.72 28.12
CA PRO A 215 3.52 -26.21 27.84
C PRO A 215 3.62 -25.78 26.37
N ALA A 216 3.96 -24.51 26.13
CA ALA A 216 4.14 -23.95 24.79
C ALA A 216 5.12 -24.82 23.98
N THR A 217 4.60 -25.51 22.96
CA THR A 217 5.44 -26.32 22.08
C THR A 217 6.10 -25.41 21.03
N PRO A 218 7.43 -25.46 20.85
CA PRO A 218 8.10 -24.66 19.85
C PRO A 218 7.65 -25.07 18.45
N ILE A 219 7.12 -24.13 17.67
CA ILE A 219 6.71 -24.36 16.29
C ILE A 219 7.95 -24.65 15.44
N ASP A 220 7.90 -25.77 14.70
CA ASP A 220 8.91 -26.15 13.72
C ASP A 220 9.10 -25.00 12.70
N PRO A 221 10.32 -24.51 12.46
CA PRO A 221 10.58 -23.47 11.46
C PRO A 221 9.91 -23.76 10.12
N SER A 222 9.86 -25.02 9.66
CA SER A 222 9.25 -25.42 8.38
C SER A 222 7.76 -25.04 8.24
N GLN A 223 7.06 -24.94 9.37
CA GLN A 223 5.64 -24.60 9.40
C GLN A 223 5.38 -23.10 9.35
N ARG A 224 6.39 -22.25 9.62
CA ARG A 224 6.25 -20.80 9.60
C ARG A 224 5.88 -20.28 8.20
N LEU A 225 5.18 -19.15 8.16
CA LEU A 225 4.79 -18.49 6.91
C LEU A 225 5.95 -17.74 6.26
N LEU A 226 6.87 -17.24 7.09
CA LEU A 226 8.02 -16.45 6.70
C LEU A 226 9.26 -16.95 7.46
N GLN A 227 10.30 -17.32 6.71
CA GLN A 227 11.64 -17.55 7.24
C GLN A 227 12.60 -16.56 6.59
N LEU A 228 13.21 -15.71 7.41
CA LEU A 228 14.16 -14.70 6.95
C LEU A 228 15.56 -15.30 6.83
N GLN A 229 16.35 -14.78 5.88
CA GLN A 229 17.77 -15.16 5.77
C GLN A 229 18.57 -14.66 6.98
N ASN A 230 18.27 -13.45 7.45
CA ASN A 230 18.87 -12.85 8.62
C ASN A 230 17.79 -12.43 9.62
N ASN A 231 17.96 -12.78 10.89
CA ASN A 231 17.01 -12.38 11.95
C ASN A 231 16.90 -10.85 12.09
N ASN A 232 17.96 -10.11 11.72
CA ASN A 232 18.02 -8.66 11.81
C ASN A 232 17.58 -7.94 10.51
N ALA A 233 17.20 -8.68 9.46
CA ALA A 233 16.87 -8.08 8.16
C ALA A 233 15.77 -7.02 8.28
N ILE A 234 14.74 -7.29 9.07
CA ILE A 234 13.63 -6.35 9.29
C ILE A 234 14.12 -5.08 10.00
N GLU A 235 14.97 -5.20 11.02
CA GLU A 235 15.49 -4.04 11.76
C GLU A 235 16.40 -3.16 10.89
N GLU A 236 17.19 -3.77 10.01
CA GLU A 236 18.01 -3.05 9.04
C GLU A 236 17.14 -2.23 8.07
N GLN A 237 16.03 -2.81 7.60
CA GLN A 237 15.09 -2.07 6.76
C GLN A 237 14.39 -0.94 7.52
N ARG A 238 14.08 -1.11 8.82
CA ARG A 238 13.52 -0.02 9.66
C ARG A 238 14.46 1.18 9.74
N LYS A 239 15.79 0.97 9.72
CA LYS A 239 16.78 2.05 9.76
C LYS A 239 16.88 2.82 8.44
N LYS A 240 16.56 2.16 7.31
CA LYS A 240 16.56 2.79 5.97
C LYS A 240 15.34 3.69 5.74
N LEU A 241 14.26 3.51 6.50
CA LEU A 241 13.06 4.32 6.36
C LEU A 241 13.33 5.79 6.74
N PRO A 242 12.78 6.77 5.99
CA PRO A 242 13.10 8.18 6.15
C PRO A 242 12.74 8.75 7.52
N ALA A 243 11.83 8.12 8.26
CA ALA A 243 11.49 8.52 9.63
C ALA A 243 12.61 8.29 10.66
N ARG A 244 13.61 7.44 10.34
CA ARG A 244 14.74 7.08 11.21
C ARG A 244 16.09 7.18 10.52
N ALA A 245 16.15 7.74 9.31
CA ALA A 245 17.42 7.95 8.65
C ALA A 245 18.25 8.92 9.50
N GLU A 246 19.35 8.41 10.08
CA GLU A 246 20.33 9.27 10.75
C GLU A 246 20.77 10.34 9.74
N PRO A 247 20.76 11.63 10.12
CA PRO A 247 21.25 12.67 9.23
C PRO A 247 22.70 12.32 8.90
N SER A 248 22.99 12.08 7.62
CA SER A 248 24.35 11.84 7.16
C SER A 248 25.18 13.08 7.51
N ALA A 249 26.04 12.94 8.52
CA ALA A 249 26.92 13.99 9.01
C ALA A 249 27.94 14.44 7.94
#